data_AF-A0A5B8CCP1-F1
#
_entry.id   AF-A0A5B8CCP1-F1
#
_cell.length_a   1.000
_cell.length_b   1.000
_cell.length_c   1.000
_cell.angle_alpha   90.00
_cell.angle_beta   90.00
_cell.angle_gamma   90.00
#
_symmetry.space_group_name_H-M   'P 1'
#
loop_
_entity.id
_entity.type
_entity.pdbx_description
1 polymer ?
#
loop_
_entity_poly.entity_id
_entity_poly.type
_entity_poly.pdbx_seq_one_letter_code
_entity_poly.pdbx_strand_id
1 'polypeptide(L)'
;MSLPGSWPDGSAPLVGDASVWINLVATERAETILRASRARHLITSTALGELETGRAKGRHTAAVMVELIAMGLIDEVRLGAAEEEVFLSLVAGPVSQTLDDGEAATIAFALGGGSVALIDERKATGLCGQQFPSLTVASTTDLLLSGAVRQALGEEELSNGLFLALSGARMRVPDRHLEEVCRLLGPKRARLCPSLPARWRQEDRQRAEGS
;
A
#
# COMPACT_ATOMS: atom_id res chain seq x y z
N MET A 1 -15.95 10.73 -12.81
CA MET A 1 -15.93 10.52 -11.34
C MET A 1 -15.41 9.11 -11.12
N SER A 2 -14.16 8.97 -10.67
CA SER A 2 -13.57 7.67 -10.36
C SER A 2 -14.14 7.17 -9.04
N LEU A 3 -14.50 5.89 -8.96
CA LEU A 3 -15.01 5.28 -7.72
C LEU A 3 -13.89 5.30 -6.66
N PRO A 4 -14.22 5.55 -5.38
CA PRO A 4 -13.25 5.38 -4.30
C PRO A 4 -12.74 3.93 -4.30
N GLY A 5 -11.42 3.75 -4.49
CA GLY A 5 -10.80 2.42 -4.56
C GLY A 5 -10.74 1.78 -5.95
N SER A 6 -10.97 2.54 -7.02
CA SER A 6 -10.54 2.14 -8.36
C SER A 6 -9.04 2.45 -8.53
N TRP A 7 -8.28 1.49 -9.08
CA TRP A 7 -6.91 1.76 -9.51
C TRP A 7 -6.95 2.93 -10.50
N PRO A 8 -6.17 4.00 -10.31
CA PRO A 8 -6.16 5.10 -11.26
C PRO A 8 -5.61 4.59 -12.59
N ASP A 9 -6.45 4.54 -13.62
CA ASP A 9 -6.08 4.20 -15.01
C ASP A 9 -5.16 5.26 -15.66
N GLY A 10 -4.65 6.22 -14.88
CA GLY A 10 -3.87 7.36 -15.33
C GLY A 10 -2.39 7.27 -14.98
N SER A 11 -1.56 8.03 -15.71
CA SER A 11 -0.12 8.18 -15.50
C SER A 11 0.24 9.02 -14.26
N ALA A 12 -0.70 9.24 -13.33
CA ALA A 12 -0.43 10.02 -12.13
C ALA A 12 0.65 9.31 -11.30
N PRO A 13 1.66 10.03 -10.79
CA PRO A 13 2.64 9.42 -9.92
C PRO A 13 1.97 8.85 -8.66
N LEU A 14 2.53 7.76 -8.15
CA LEU A 14 2.10 7.10 -6.93
C LEU A 14 3.17 7.36 -5.88
N VAL A 15 2.82 8.04 -4.80
CA VAL A 15 3.72 8.25 -3.66
C VAL A 15 3.32 7.29 -2.54
N GLY A 16 4.24 6.44 -2.10
CA GLY A 16 3.96 5.40 -1.11
C GLY A 16 4.58 5.64 0.25
N ASP A 17 3.82 5.33 1.30
CA ASP A 17 4.33 5.26 2.67
C ASP A 17 5.34 4.09 2.85
N ALA A 18 6.08 4.09 3.96
CA ALA A 18 7.06 3.04 4.26
C ALA A 18 6.45 1.61 4.29
N SER A 19 5.23 1.47 4.81
CA SER A 19 4.54 0.19 4.91
C SER A 19 4.17 -0.41 3.55
N VAL A 20 3.83 0.43 2.56
CA VAL A 20 3.57 0.02 1.18
C VAL A 20 4.82 -0.62 0.58
N TRP A 21 5.99 0.00 0.75
CA TRP A 21 7.26 -0.56 0.26
C TRP A 21 7.62 -1.88 0.94
N ILE A 22 7.40 -1.97 2.26
CA ILE A 22 7.58 -3.23 3.00
C ILE A 22 6.66 -4.33 2.45
N ASN A 23 5.40 -3.99 2.17
CA ASN A 23 4.42 -4.93 1.63
C ASN A 23 4.79 -5.37 0.21
N LEU A 24 5.22 -4.45 -0.65
CA LEU A 24 5.67 -4.74 -2.01
C LEU A 24 6.93 -5.60 -2.04
N VAL A 25 7.95 -5.28 -1.24
CA VAL A 25 9.18 -6.09 -1.16
C VAL A 25 8.87 -7.49 -0.64
N ALA A 26 7.97 -7.61 0.34
CA ALA A 26 7.55 -8.91 0.86
C ALA A 26 6.85 -9.80 -0.17
N THR A 27 6.35 -9.27 -1.30
CA THR A 27 5.81 -10.10 -2.38
C THR A 27 6.88 -10.88 -3.14
N GLU A 28 8.17 -10.53 -2.99
CA GLU A 28 9.29 -11.02 -3.80
C GLU A 28 9.13 -10.77 -5.31
N ARG A 29 8.22 -9.84 -5.67
CA ARG A 29 7.87 -9.47 -7.05
C ARG A 29 7.81 -7.96 -7.26
N ALA A 30 8.42 -7.17 -6.36
CA ALA A 30 8.38 -5.72 -6.37
C ALA A 30 8.75 -5.14 -7.75
N GLU A 31 9.89 -5.54 -8.33
CA GLU A 31 10.30 -5.07 -9.66
C GLU A 31 9.22 -5.31 -10.73
N THR A 32 8.71 -6.54 -10.83
CA THR A 32 7.68 -6.89 -11.82
C THR A 32 6.41 -6.08 -11.62
N ILE A 33 5.98 -5.88 -10.37
CA ILE A 33 4.80 -5.08 -10.01
C ILE A 33 5.00 -3.62 -10.44
N LEU A 34 6.14 -3.02 -10.11
CA LEU A 34 6.44 -1.62 -10.42
C LEU A 34 6.50 -1.38 -11.93
N ARG A 35 7.15 -2.28 -12.69
CA ARG A 35 7.20 -2.21 -14.15
C ARG A 35 5.82 -2.39 -14.79
N ALA A 36 5.00 -3.28 -14.24
CA ALA A 36 3.67 -3.57 -14.77
C ALA A 36 2.68 -2.43 -14.55
N SER A 37 2.77 -1.70 -13.44
CA SER A 37 1.79 -0.65 -13.11
C SER A 37 1.84 0.56 -14.06
N ARG A 38 2.96 0.77 -14.78
CA ARG A 38 3.21 1.88 -15.72
C ARG A 38 3.08 3.28 -15.11
N ALA A 39 2.96 3.38 -13.80
CA ALA A 39 2.99 4.64 -13.07
C ALA A 39 4.40 4.97 -12.62
N ARG A 40 4.71 6.26 -12.43
CA ARG A 40 5.90 6.66 -11.70
C ARG A 40 5.68 6.38 -10.22
N HIS A 41 6.67 5.80 -9.57
CA HIS A 41 6.63 5.43 -8.17
C HIS A 41 7.57 6.34 -7.39
N LEU A 42 7.05 6.94 -6.32
CA LEU A 42 7.74 7.95 -5.54
C LEU A 42 7.77 7.53 -4.07
N ILE A 43 8.87 7.80 -3.39
CA ILE A 43 8.95 7.69 -1.93
C ILE A 43 9.47 9.02 -1.36
N THR A 44 8.86 9.51 -0.28
CA THR A 44 9.36 10.71 0.39
C THR A 44 10.64 10.39 1.16
N SER A 45 11.57 11.34 1.26
CA SER A 45 12.80 11.15 2.08
C SER A 45 12.48 10.76 3.52
N THR A 46 11.36 11.26 4.08
CA THR A 46 10.88 10.88 5.41
C THR A 46 10.53 9.40 5.49
N ALA A 47 9.68 8.90 4.58
CA ALA A 47 9.30 7.49 4.54
C ALA A 47 10.51 6.57 4.23
N LEU A 48 11.46 7.02 3.40
CA LEU A 48 12.69 6.27 3.14
C LEU A 48 13.56 6.18 4.41
N GLY A 49 13.71 7.28 5.16
CA GLY A 49 14.43 7.29 6.43
C GLY A 49 13.82 6.38 7.50
N GLU A 50 12.49 6.22 7.52
CA GLU A 50 11.82 5.24 8.40
C GLU A 50 12.19 3.79 8.05
N LEU A 51 12.36 3.47 6.77
CA LEU A 51 12.81 2.14 6.35
C LEU A 51 14.24 1.87 6.82
N GLU A 52 15.13 2.84 6.65
CA GLU A 52 16.54 2.74 7.05
C GLU A 52 16.72 2.59 8.57
N THR A 53 15.93 3.33 9.34
CA THR A 53 15.97 3.32 10.81
C THR A 53 15.10 2.23 11.43
N GLY A 54 14.27 1.57 10.61
CA GLY A 54 13.32 0.56 11.05
C GLY A 54 13.94 -0.72 11.62
N ARG A 55 13.06 -1.63 12.05
CA ARG A 55 13.45 -3.00 12.48
C ARG A 55 13.98 -3.80 11.29
N ALA A 56 14.37 -5.06 11.51
CA ALA A 56 14.97 -5.93 10.50
C ALA A 56 14.25 -5.92 9.13
N LYS A 57 12.91 -5.92 9.10
CA LYS A 57 12.12 -5.84 7.85
C LYS A 57 12.27 -4.49 7.13
N GLY A 58 12.24 -3.39 7.88
CA GLY A 58 12.49 -2.05 7.33
C GLY A 58 13.87 -1.98 6.69
N ARG A 59 14.92 -2.44 7.41
CA ARG A 59 16.30 -2.43 6.89
C ARG A 59 16.50 -3.32 5.66
N HIS A 60 15.88 -4.50 5.62
CA HIS A 60 15.90 -5.33 4.42
C HIS A 60 15.20 -4.64 3.25
N THR A 61 14.04 -4.04 3.51
CA THR A 61 13.30 -3.25 2.52
C THR A 61 14.15 -2.09 2.01
N ALA A 62 14.82 -1.34 2.89
CA ALA A 62 15.72 -0.25 2.51
C ALA A 62 16.84 -0.71 1.56
N ALA A 63 17.44 -1.88 1.81
CA ALA A 63 18.44 -2.44 0.91
C ALA A 63 17.87 -2.75 -0.50
N VAL A 64 16.67 -3.33 -0.57
CA VAL A 64 15.99 -3.56 -1.86
C VAL A 64 15.58 -2.24 -2.53
N MET A 65 15.17 -1.23 -1.77
CA MET A 65 14.82 0.09 -2.28
C MET A 65 16.01 0.77 -2.97
N VAL A 66 17.23 0.64 -2.44
CA VAL A 66 18.45 1.16 -3.10
C VAL A 66 18.59 0.59 -4.51
N GLU A 67 18.36 -0.72 -4.68
CA GLU A 67 18.44 -1.38 -5.99
C GLU A 67 17.32 -0.88 -6.93
N LEU A 68 16.08 -0.77 -6.43
CA LEU A 68 14.95 -0.29 -7.21
C LEU A 68 15.10 1.18 -7.64
N ILE A 69 15.68 2.02 -6.79
CA ILE A 69 16.03 3.42 -7.11
C ILE A 69 17.14 3.45 -8.17
N ALA A 70 18.20 2.63 -8.01
CA ALA A 70 19.28 2.54 -8.99
C ALA A 70 18.80 2.06 -10.36
N MET A 71 17.75 1.22 -10.40
CA MET A 71 17.08 0.78 -11.63
C MET A 71 16.15 1.83 -12.24
N GLY A 72 15.95 2.98 -11.59
CA GLY A 72 15.01 4.02 -12.01
C GLY A 72 13.54 3.61 -11.90
N LEU A 73 13.22 2.65 -11.04
CA LEU A 73 11.85 2.20 -10.80
C LEU A 73 11.14 2.99 -9.71
N ILE A 74 11.90 3.67 -8.84
CA ILE A 74 11.41 4.52 -7.76
C ILE A 74 12.24 5.80 -7.73
N ASP A 75 11.58 6.95 -7.62
CA ASP A 75 12.23 8.23 -7.38
C ASP A 75 12.05 8.66 -5.92
N GLU A 76 13.15 9.03 -5.26
CA GLU A 76 13.08 9.71 -3.96
C GLU A 76 12.70 11.17 -4.16
N VAL A 77 11.74 11.66 -3.38
CA VAL A 77 11.24 13.03 -3.44
C VAL A 77 11.29 13.71 -2.06
N ARG A 78 11.42 15.04 -2.08
CA ARG A 78 11.40 15.88 -0.88
C ARG A 78 10.16 16.75 -0.88
N LEU A 79 9.67 17.05 0.33
CA LEU A 79 8.66 18.08 0.51
C LEU A 79 9.27 19.45 0.19
N GLY A 80 8.55 20.26 -0.57
CA GLY A 80 8.77 21.69 -0.69
C GLY A 80 7.98 22.45 0.40
N ALA A 81 8.19 23.76 0.45
CA ALA A 81 7.65 24.61 1.52
C ALA A 81 6.11 24.51 1.68
N ALA A 82 5.37 24.41 0.58
CA ALA A 82 3.91 24.28 0.63
C ALA A 82 3.46 22.92 1.20
N GLU A 83 4.18 21.84 0.87
CA GLU A 83 3.87 20.53 1.44
C GLU A 83 4.32 20.43 2.91
N GLU A 84 5.38 21.14 3.32
CA GLU A 84 5.80 21.21 4.72
C GLU A 84 4.72 21.81 5.62
N GLU A 85 3.99 22.84 5.18
CA GLU A 85 2.87 23.40 5.95
C GLU A 85 1.76 22.37 6.19
N VAL A 86 1.41 21.60 5.14
CA VAL A 86 0.43 20.52 5.23
C VAL A 86 0.94 19.41 6.16
N PHE A 87 2.19 19.00 5.99
CA PHE A 87 2.85 18.00 6.84
C PHE A 87 2.75 18.39 8.32
N LEU A 88 3.13 19.63 8.67
CA LEU A 88 3.06 20.12 10.04
C LEU A 88 1.64 20.07 10.60
N SER A 89 0.62 20.38 9.80
CA SER A 89 -0.78 20.28 10.24
C SER A 89 -1.25 18.84 10.52
N LEU A 90 -0.63 17.85 9.89
CA LEU A 90 -0.97 16.43 10.04
C LEU A 90 -0.25 15.75 11.21
N VAL A 91 0.91 16.27 11.60
CA VAL A 91 1.67 15.77 12.76
C VAL A 91 1.40 16.57 14.04
N ALA A 92 0.96 17.82 13.92
CA ALA A 92 0.65 18.70 15.05
C ALA A 92 -0.87 18.79 15.27
N GLY A 93 -1.40 17.97 16.19
CA GLY A 93 -2.83 17.96 16.51
C GLY A 93 -3.16 17.06 17.70
N PRO A 94 -4.46 16.88 18.02
CA PRO A 94 -4.90 15.86 18.97
C PRO A 94 -4.45 14.47 18.50
N VAL A 95 -4.03 13.59 19.41
CA VAL A 95 -3.50 12.24 19.10
C VAL A 95 -4.42 11.42 18.17
N SER A 96 -5.74 11.63 18.24
CA SER A 96 -6.73 10.98 17.38
C SER A 96 -6.69 11.43 15.91
N GLN A 97 -6.04 12.55 15.63
CA GLN A 97 -5.93 13.20 14.32
C GLN A 97 -4.48 13.35 13.85
N THR A 98 -3.49 13.04 14.69
CA THR A 98 -2.09 13.03 14.29
C THR A 98 -1.72 11.74 13.57
N LEU A 99 -0.97 11.87 12.50
CA LEU A 99 -0.37 10.77 11.76
C LEU A 99 1.10 10.59 12.17
N ASP A 100 1.70 9.46 11.78
CA ASP A 100 3.16 9.36 11.85
C ASP A 100 3.82 10.19 10.73
N ASP A 101 5.13 10.41 10.86
CA ASP A 101 5.86 11.31 9.96
C ASP A 101 5.86 10.77 8.52
N GLY A 102 5.99 9.46 8.32
CA GLY A 102 5.93 8.81 7.01
C GLY A 102 4.58 8.97 6.30
N GLU A 103 3.47 8.69 7.00
CA GLU A 103 2.11 8.87 6.49
C GLU A 103 1.83 10.35 6.18
N ALA A 104 2.17 11.24 7.11
CA ALA A 104 1.96 12.68 6.94
C ALA A 104 2.73 13.23 5.74
N ALA A 105 4.01 12.84 5.58
CA ALA A 105 4.83 13.28 4.46
C ALA A 105 4.28 12.76 3.13
N THR A 106 3.83 11.51 3.09
CA THR A 106 3.22 10.90 1.91
C THR A 106 1.95 11.66 1.47
N ILE A 107 1.06 11.97 2.42
CA ILE A 107 -0.17 12.71 2.16
C ILE A 107 0.12 14.14 1.71
N ALA A 108 1.02 14.83 2.42
CA ALA A 108 1.39 16.20 2.11
C ALA A 108 1.96 16.33 0.69
N PHE A 109 2.88 15.42 0.32
CA PHE A 109 3.44 15.37 -1.04
C PHE A 109 2.35 15.10 -2.09
N ALA A 110 1.46 14.13 -1.83
CA ALA A 110 0.41 13.77 -2.77
C ALA A 110 -0.55 14.93 -3.06
N LEU A 111 -0.86 15.73 -2.03
CA LEU A 111 -1.70 16.93 -2.13
C LEU A 111 -1.04 18.03 -2.97
N GLY A 112 0.24 18.30 -2.76
CA GLY A 112 0.97 19.35 -3.47
C GLY A 112 1.23 19.01 -4.95
N GLY A 113 1.53 17.74 -5.24
CA GLY A 113 1.99 17.29 -6.56
C GLY A 113 0.92 16.67 -7.47
N GLY A 114 -0.35 16.61 -7.05
CA GLY A 114 -1.41 15.93 -7.81
C GLY A 114 -1.15 14.43 -8.01
N SER A 115 -0.46 13.82 -7.04
CA SER A 115 -0.13 12.40 -7.04
C SER A 115 -1.18 11.59 -6.26
N VAL A 116 -1.15 10.27 -6.42
CA VAL A 116 -1.98 9.34 -5.66
C VAL A 116 -1.19 8.89 -4.44
N ALA A 117 -1.77 9.00 -3.26
CA ALA A 117 -1.16 8.49 -2.04
C ALA A 117 -1.42 6.98 -1.93
N LEU A 118 -0.37 6.17 -1.86
CA LEU A 118 -0.44 4.76 -1.51
C LEU A 118 -0.27 4.62 0.01
N ILE A 119 -1.34 4.22 0.69
CA ILE A 119 -1.41 4.11 2.14
C ILE A 119 -2.24 2.87 2.52
N ASP A 120 -1.70 2.02 3.40
CA ASP A 120 -2.41 0.84 3.89
C ASP A 120 -3.10 1.07 5.26
N GLU A 121 -2.71 2.11 5.99
CA GLU A 121 -3.21 2.40 7.33
C GLU A 121 -4.63 3.02 7.31
N ARG A 122 -5.47 2.57 8.27
CA ARG A 122 -6.91 2.87 8.30
C ARG A 122 -7.21 4.29 8.75
N LYS A 123 -6.57 4.77 9.82
CA LYS A 123 -6.72 6.12 10.35
C LYS A 123 -6.24 7.15 9.31
N ALA A 124 -5.09 6.98 8.68
CA ALA A 124 -4.58 7.84 7.62
C ALA A 124 -5.53 7.91 6.42
N THR A 125 -5.98 6.75 5.91
CA THR A 125 -6.99 6.70 4.84
C THR A 125 -8.30 7.39 5.25
N GLY A 126 -8.75 7.18 6.49
CA GLY A 126 -9.97 7.77 7.02
C GLY A 126 -9.88 9.29 7.18
N LEU A 127 -8.73 9.80 7.63
CA LEU A 127 -8.43 11.22 7.74
C LEU A 127 -8.44 11.87 6.36
N CYS A 128 -7.78 11.27 5.36
CA CYS A 128 -7.81 11.77 3.98
C CYS A 128 -9.23 11.88 3.43
N GLY A 129 -10.07 10.85 3.64
CA GLY A 129 -11.46 10.90 3.19
C GLY A 129 -12.31 12.00 3.83
N GLN A 130 -11.94 12.45 5.03
CA GLN A 130 -12.65 13.51 5.76
C GLN A 130 -12.11 14.92 5.46
N GLN A 131 -10.78 15.07 5.46
CA GLN A 131 -10.11 16.37 5.39
C GLN A 131 -9.69 16.74 3.96
N PHE A 132 -9.45 15.75 3.11
CA PHE A 132 -8.91 15.94 1.75
C PHE A 132 -9.70 15.13 0.71
N PRO A 133 -10.99 15.43 0.49
CA PRO A 133 -11.84 14.64 -0.41
C PRO A 133 -11.39 14.65 -1.87
N SER A 134 -10.54 15.59 -2.28
CA SER A 134 -9.93 15.63 -3.62
C SER A 134 -8.69 14.74 -3.75
N LEU A 135 -8.08 14.32 -2.65
CA LEU A 135 -6.92 13.44 -2.68
C LEU A 135 -7.34 12.02 -3.06
N THR A 136 -6.70 11.47 -4.08
CA THR A 136 -6.86 10.07 -4.41
C THR A 136 -5.95 9.24 -3.51
N VAL A 137 -6.55 8.35 -2.72
CA VAL A 137 -5.83 7.39 -1.88
C VAL A 137 -6.10 5.98 -2.40
N ALA A 138 -5.03 5.22 -2.60
CA ALA A 138 -5.06 3.80 -2.94
C ALA A 138 -4.22 3.02 -1.93
N SER A 139 -4.39 1.71 -1.89
CA SER A 139 -3.68 0.77 -1.02
C SER A 139 -2.75 -0.11 -1.83
N THR A 140 -1.83 -0.81 -1.17
CA THR A 140 -1.01 -1.85 -1.81
C THR A 140 -1.90 -2.91 -2.45
N THR A 141 -3.04 -3.23 -1.85
CA THR A 141 -4.00 -4.18 -2.42
C THR A 141 -4.58 -3.68 -3.76
N ASP A 142 -4.89 -2.38 -3.89
CA ASP A 142 -5.38 -1.84 -5.17
C ASP A 142 -4.33 -1.98 -6.28
N LEU A 143 -3.05 -1.75 -5.97
CA LEU A 143 -1.93 -1.93 -6.90
C LEU A 143 -1.78 -3.38 -7.34
N LEU A 144 -1.72 -4.31 -6.38
CA LEU A 144 -1.56 -5.74 -6.66
C LEU A 144 -2.73 -6.30 -7.48
N LEU A 145 -3.93 -5.81 -7.23
CA LEU A 145 -5.15 -6.24 -7.92
C LEU A 145 -5.42 -5.46 -9.21
N SER A 146 -4.57 -4.51 -9.60
CA SER A 146 -4.71 -3.78 -10.87
C SER A 146 -4.61 -4.74 -12.06
N GLY A 147 -5.33 -4.44 -13.15
CA GLY A 147 -5.36 -5.29 -14.33
C GLY A 147 -3.98 -5.51 -14.94
N ALA A 148 -3.13 -4.48 -14.96
CA ALA A 148 -1.78 -4.56 -15.51
C ALA A 148 -0.86 -5.46 -14.68
N VAL A 149 -0.91 -5.36 -13.34
CA VAL A 149 -0.13 -6.22 -12.45
C VAL A 149 -0.61 -7.67 -12.52
N ARG A 150 -1.94 -7.88 -12.52
CA ARG A 150 -2.53 -9.22 -12.73
C ARG A 150 -2.07 -9.86 -14.03
N GLN A 151 -2.08 -9.11 -15.12
CA GLN A 151 -1.66 -9.61 -16.42
C GLN A 151 -0.17 -9.96 -16.43
N ALA A 152 0.67 -9.18 -15.76
CA ALA A 152 2.12 -9.40 -15.73
C ALA A 152 2.53 -10.58 -14.85
N LEU A 153 1.87 -10.79 -13.71
CA LEU A 153 2.19 -11.88 -12.77
C LEU A 153 1.46 -13.18 -13.11
N GLY A 154 0.22 -13.09 -13.61
CA GLY A 154 -0.70 -14.23 -13.60
C GLY A 154 -1.25 -14.53 -12.20
N GLU A 155 -2.26 -15.40 -12.13
CA GLU A 155 -2.99 -15.65 -10.87
C GLU A 155 -2.13 -16.36 -9.80
N GLU A 156 -1.26 -17.30 -10.21
CA GLU A 156 -0.44 -18.07 -9.27
C GLU A 156 0.58 -17.20 -8.54
N GLU A 157 1.38 -16.43 -9.30
CA GLU A 157 2.38 -15.53 -8.73
C GLU A 157 1.73 -14.39 -7.94
N LEU A 158 0.59 -13.87 -8.40
CA LEU A 158 -0.18 -12.89 -7.63
C LEU A 158 -0.68 -13.48 -6.29
N SER A 159 -1.24 -14.69 -6.31
CA SER A 159 -1.68 -15.39 -5.09
C SER A 159 -0.51 -15.62 -4.14
N ASN A 160 0.66 -16.00 -4.67
CA ASN A 160 1.86 -16.19 -3.86
C ASN A 160 2.38 -14.87 -3.26
N GLY A 161 2.47 -13.80 -4.06
CA GLY A 161 2.88 -12.48 -3.60
C GLY A 161 1.94 -11.92 -2.52
N LEU A 162 0.62 -12.03 -2.73
CA LEU A 162 -0.38 -11.68 -1.72
C LEU A 162 -0.18 -12.49 -0.44
N PHE A 163 0.04 -13.80 -0.55
CA PHE A 163 0.27 -14.65 0.60
C PHE A 163 1.48 -14.20 1.43
N LEU A 164 2.61 -13.91 0.78
CA LEU A 164 3.84 -13.47 1.45
C LEU A 164 3.67 -12.09 2.10
N ALA A 165 3.04 -11.13 1.41
CA ALA A 165 2.75 -9.81 1.97
C ALA A 165 1.81 -9.89 3.20
N LEU A 166 0.78 -10.74 3.15
CA LEU A 166 -0.19 -10.88 4.23
C LEU A 166 0.33 -11.67 5.44
N SER A 167 1.04 -12.78 5.19
CA SER A 167 1.58 -13.64 6.26
C SER A 167 2.86 -13.06 6.87
N GLY A 168 3.73 -12.52 6.02
CA GLY A 168 5.04 -11.98 6.38
C GLY A 168 4.96 -10.51 6.79
N ALA A 169 4.59 -9.61 5.88
CA ALA A 169 4.58 -8.17 6.15
C ALA A 169 3.36 -7.70 6.96
N ARG A 170 2.34 -8.55 7.10
CA ARG A 170 1.04 -8.22 7.72
C ARG A 170 0.32 -7.10 6.97
N MET A 171 0.48 -7.06 5.64
CA MET A 171 -0.23 -6.14 4.75
C MET A 171 -1.72 -6.10 5.11
N ARG A 172 -2.28 -4.90 5.20
CA ARG A 172 -3.71 -4.73 5.44
C ARG A 172 -4.48 -4.87 4.13
N VAL A 173 -5.63 -5.54 4.20
CA VAL A 173 -6.57 -5.63 3.07
C VAL A 173 -7.75 -4.70 3.35
N PRO A 174 -8.04 -3.72 2.47
CA PRO A 174 -9.27 -2.94 2.56
C PRO A 174 -10.51 -3.83 2.45
N ASP A 175 -11.58 -3.49 3.15
CA ASP A 175 -12.78 -4.34 3.25
C ASP A 175 -13.38 -4.71 1.89
N ARG A 176 -13.33 -3.79 0.92
CA ARG A 176 -13.78 -3.97 -0.47
C ARG A 176 -13.05 -5.10 -1.22
N HIS A 177 -11.83 -5.45 -0.81
CA HIS A 177 -10.99 -6.45 -1.48
C HIS A 177 -10.89 -7.77 -0.72
N LEU A 178 -11.48 -7.87 0.47
CA LEU A 178 -11.35 -9.05 1.33
C LEU A 178 -11.85 -10.32 0.63
N GLU A 179 -13.01 -10.26 -0.02
CA GLU A 179 -13.59 -11.40 -0.72
C GLU A 179 -12.67 -11.90 -1.84
N GLU A 180 -12.21 -10.97 -2.67
CA GLU A 180 -11.37 -11.32 -3.81
C GLU A 180 -9.99 -11.86 -3.37
N VAL A 181 -9.34 -11.22 -2.41
CA VAL A 181 -8.06 -11.68 -1.87
C VAL A 181 -8.22 -13.08 -1.28
N CYS A 182 -9.30 -13.34 -0.52
CA CYS A 182 -9.54 -14.66 0.06
C CYS A 182 -9.79 -15.73 -1.02
N ARG A 183 -10.50 -15.38 -2.09
CA ARG A 183 -10.70 -16.27 -3.25
C ARG A 183 -9.37 -16.63 -3.93
N LEU A 184 -8.49 -15.65 -4.14
CA LEU A 184 -7.16 -15.86 -4.76
C LEU A 184 -6.22 -16.72 -3.89
N LEU A 185 -6.25 -16.55 -2.57
CA LEU A 185 -5.43 -17.34 -1.64
C LEU A 185 -5.96 -18.76 -1.45
N GLY A 186 -7.28 -18.91 -1.48
CA GLY A 186 -7.96 -20.11 -1.01
C GLY A 186 -7.90 -20.27 0.53
N PRO A 187 -8.72 -21.19 1.07
CA PRO A 187 -8.95 -21.29 2.52
C PRO A 187 -7.70 -21.65 3.32
N LYS A 188 -6.80 -22.48 2.74
CA LYS A 188 -5.57 -22.92 3.42
C LYS A 188 -4.59 -21.77 3.66
N ARG A 189 -4.34 -20.94 2.65
CA ARG A 189 -3.42 -19.79 2.77
C ARG A 189 -4.06 -18.65 3.57
N ALA A 190 -5.35 -18.39 3.39
CA ALA A 190 -6.08 -17.36 4.14
C ALA A 190 -5.96 -17.55 5.67
N ARG A 191 -6.02 -18.80 6.15
CA ARG A 191 -5.84 -19.14 7.58
C ARG A 191 -4.52 -18.67 8.18
N LEU A 192 -3.45 -18.71 7.38
CA LEU A 192 -2.09 -18.41 7.80
C LEU A 192 -1.78 -16.90 7.72
N CYS A 193 -2.73 -16.09 7.26
CA CYS A 193 -2.56 -14.64 7.09
C CYS A 193 -3.14 -13.88 8.30
N PRO A 194 -2.34 -13.52 9.32
CA PRO A 194 -2.85 -12.92 10.55
C PRO A 194 -3.47 -11.52 10.34
N SER A 195 -3.15 -10.85 9.24
CA SER A 195 -3.73 -9.55 8.89
C SER A 195 -5.17 -9.65 8.37
N LEU A 196 -5.65 -10.84 7.97
CA LEU A 196 -7.03 -11.04 7.57
C LEU A 196 -7.95 -11.10 8.81
N PRO A 197 -9.13 -10.47 8.78
CA PRO A 197 -10.10 -10.56 9.86
C PRO A 197 -10.49 -12.02 10.13
N ALA A 198 -10.76 -12.36 11.40
CA ALA A 198 -10.99 -13.74 11.82
C ALA A 198 -12.07 -14.47 10.99
N ARG A 199 -13.16 -13.78 10.63
CA ARG A 199 -14.24 -14.33 9.77
C ARG A 199 -13.75 -14.83 8.41
N TRP A 200 -12.74 -14.18 7.84
CA TRP A 200 -12.17 -14.51 6.53
C TRP A 200 -11.08 -15.59 6.60
N ARG A 201 -10.66 -15.97 7.81
CA ARG A 201 -9.70 -17.05 8.05
C ARG A 201 -10.37 -18.39 8.32
N GLN A 202 -11.68 -18.44 8.48
CA GLN A 202 -12.39 -19.69 8.73
C GLN A 202 -12.71 -20.41 7.41
N GLU A 203 -12.79 -21.75 7.44
CA GLU A 203 -13.43 -22.46 6.31
C GLU A 203 -14.92 -22.17 6.39
N ASP A 204 -15.57 -22.07 5.22
CA ASP A 204 -17.03 -22.07 5.08
C ASP A 204 -17.59 -23.32 5.80
N ARG A 205 -17.87 -23.23 7.10
CA ARG A 205 -18.61 -24.26 7.85
C ARG A 205 -20.11 -24.21 7.56
N GLN A 206 -20.57 -23.26 6.74
CA GLN A 206 -22.00 -22.97 6.55
C GLN A 206 -22.54 -23.31 5.15
N ARG A 207 -21.77 -23.93 4.25
CA ARG A 207 -22.31 -24.48 2.97
C ARG A 207 -22.67 -25.97 3.02
N ALA A 208 -22.53 -26.63 4.17
CA ALA A 208 -22.84 -28.06 4.34
C ALA A 208 -24.10 -28.35 5.18
N GLU A 209 -24.74 -27.33 5.75
CA GLU A 209 -25.97 -27.47 6.56
C GLU A 209 -27.06 -26.58 5.96
N GLY A 210 -27.61 -27.00 4.82
CA GLY A 210 -28.64 -26.22 4.13
C GLY A 210 -28.98 -26.78 2.75
N SER A 211 -29.18 -28.10 2.66
CA SER A 211 -29.85 -28.76 1.54
C SER A 211 -30.97 -29.65 2.06
#